data_AF-A0AAU4BJC4-F1
#
_entry.id   AF-A0AAU4BJC4-F1
#
_cell.length_a   1.000
_cell.length_b   1.000
_cell.length_c   1.000
_cell.angle_alpha   90.00
_cell.angle_beta   90.00
_cell.angle_gamma   90.00
#
_symmetry.space_group_name_H-M   'P 1'
#
loop_
_entity.id
_entity.type
_entity.pdbx_description
1 polymer ?
#
loop_
_entity_poly.entity_id
_entity_poly.type
_entity_poly.pdbx_seq_one_letter_code
_entity_poly.pdbx_strand_id
1 'polypeptide(L)'
;MANFTLDDVRQRTYKARDAWWTVLLVDPLASRLVKLTANRTRVTPNQLTVGALVLGLAAGACFAVASWPWLLAGALLYHLSFTLDCMDGKIARLKGTGSVFGAWLDYIFDRVRVLVCAIALMAGQYHETGNAAYIWTALAVVFLDMLRYMDALEIYKVRAQMRDTLTAAREEAQSLELAAQRANGHVDEDLRSAEGALVDDPEADMEDRVVGDDPAGDPANAALQSGFYRRFPWYIRVRNVLMAGRIRPHLFSGIEFQMGVFIVAPVAAAIVSGAIIPVVAVSAAGLLAFELIVIYKFWLAARDYSRNLGKLNTKIDTYRTQLPAAPAHPATPAATGSG
;
A
#
# COMPACT_ATOMS: atom_id res chain seq x y z
N MET A 1 -3.56 33.08 10.53
CA MET A 1 -4.02 31.68 10.36
C MET A 1 -3.87 31.35 8.88
N ALA A 2 -3.40 30.15 8.53
CA ALA A 2 -3.34 29.74 7.13
C ALA A 2 -4.75 29.74 6.54
N ASN A 3 -4.93 30.30 5.34
CA ASN A 3 -6.20 30.36 4.64
C ASN A 3 -6.20 29.31 3.53
N PHE A 4 -6.20 28.03 3.90
CA PHE A 4 -6.29 26.96 2.90
C PHE A 4 -7.69 26.95 2.28
N THR A 5 -7.76 26.96 0.95
CA THR A 5 -9.02 26.75 0.22
C THR A 5 -9.36 25.25 0.16
N LEU A 6 -10.60 24.91 -0.23
CA LEU A 6 -10.94 23.50 -0.45
C LEU A 6 -10.13 22.89 -1.59
N ASP A 7 -9.78 23.70 -2.58
CA ASP A 7 -8.99 23.25 -3.73
C ASP A 7 -7.53 23.02 -3.35
N ASP A 8 -6.96 23.83 -2.44
CA ASP A 8 -5.63 23.57 -1.87
C ASP A 8 -5.60 22.25 -1.09
N VAL A 9 -6.64 21.99 -0.27
CA VAL A 9 -6.76 20.72 0.47
C VAL A 9 -6.85 19.56 -0.51
N ARG A 10 -7.67 19.67 -1.55
CA ARG A 10 -7.80 18.60 -2.55
C ARG A 10 -6.48 18.36 -3.28
N GLN A 11 -5.85 19.39 -3.84
CA GLN A 11 -4.64 19.23 -4.63
C GLN A 11 -3.45 18.69 -3.82
N ARG A 12 -3.32 19.08 -2.54
CA ARG A 12 -2.14 18.74 -1.72
C ARG A 12 -2.32 17.51 -0.83
N THR A 13 -3.55 17.10 -0.54
CA THR A 13 -3.80 16.02 0.44
C THR A 13 -4.40 14.77 -0.16
N TYR A 14 -5.07 14.89 -1.31
CA TYR A 14 -5.67 13.75 -1.99
C TYR A 14 -4.58 12.89 -2.59
N LYS A 15 -4.59 11.61 -2.22
CA LYS A 15 -3.75 10.62 -2.89
C LYS A 15 -4.17 10.50 -4.34
N ALA A 16 -3.20 10.16 -5.20
CA ALA A 16 -3.46 9.88 -6.60
C ALA A 16 -4.50 8.75 -6.76
N ARG A 17 -4.49 7.79 -5.83
CA ARG A 17 -5.34 6.60 -5.80
C ARG A 17 -5.70 6.28 -4.35
N ASP A 18 -6.90 5.76 -4.13
CA ASP A 18 -7.36 5.28 -2.82
C ASP A 18 -8.50 4.26 -2.99
N ALA A 19 -8.92 3.64 -1.89
CA ALA A 19 -10.09 2.78 -1.82
C ALA A 19 -11.33 3.53 -2.30
N TRP A 20 -12.22 2.88 -3.05
CA TRP A 20 -13.44 3.54 -3.52
C TRP A 20 -14.31 4.00 -2.35
N TRP A 21 -14.30 3.26 -1.24
CA TRP A 21 -14.97 3.67 -0.02
C TRP A 21 -14.42 5.00 0.50
N THR A 22 -13.09 5.14 0.56
CA THR A 22 -12.44 6.38 0.98
C THR A 22 -12.75 7.52 0.01
N VAL A 23 -12.63 7.30 -1.30
CA VAL A 23 -12.86 8.33 -2.32
C VAL A 23 -14.31 8.83 -2.32
N LEU A 24 -15.29 7.92 -2.21
CA LEU A 24 -16.69 8.26 -2.37
C LEU A 24 -17.35 8.73 -1.06
N LEU A 25 -17.00 8.11 0.07
CA LEU A 25 -17.71 8.34 1.34
C LEU A 25 -16.89 9.20 2.32
N VAL A 26 -15.57 9.05 2.35
CA VAL A 26 -14.73 9.69 3.36
C VAL A 26 -14.12 11.00 2.87
N ASP A 27 -13.53 11.03 1.67
CA ASP A 27 -12.86 12.19 1.09
C ASP A 27 -13.73 13.46 1.00
N PRO A 28 -15.02 13.39 0.63
CA PRO A 28 -15.89 14.57 0.60
C PRO A 28 -16.15 15.17 1.99
N LEU A 29 -16.17 14.32 3.02
CA LEU A 29 -16.41 14.72 4.40
C LEU A 29 -15.11 15.17 5.07
N ALA A 30 -14.06 14.35 4.97
CA ALA A 30 -12.72 14.61 5.49
C ALA A 30 -12.14 15.91 4.91
N SER A 31 -12.25 16.19 3.61
CA SER A 31 -11.70 17.43 3.03
C SER A 31 -12.31 18.71 3.62
N ARG A 32 -13.62 18.70 3.89
CA ARG A 32 -14.32 19.82 4.53
C ARG A 32 -13.88 20.00 5.98
N LEU A 33 -13.75 18.89 6.71
CA LEU A 33 -13.28 18.91 8.10
C LEU A 33 -11.80 19.32 8.18
N VAL A 34 -10.94 18.84 7.29
CA VAL A 34 -9.51 19.21 7.19
C VAL A 34 -9.37 20.71 6.94
N LYS A 35 -10.17 21.29 6.04
CA LYS A 35 -10.16 22.75 5.85
C LYS A 35 -10.50 23.48 7.15
N LEU A 36 -11.56 23.03 7.84
CA LEU A 36 -12.00 23.66 9.09
C LEU A 36 -10.92 23.56 10.18
N THR A 37 -10.37 22.36 10.39
CA THR A 37 -9.35 22.11 11.42
C THR A 37 -8.03 22.78 11.07
N ALA A 38 -7.58 22.72 9.82
CA ALA A 38 -6.32 23.35 9.41
C ALA A 38 -6.35 24.88 9.52
N ASN A 39 -7.50 25.51 9.20
CA ASN A 39 -7.61 26.98 9.22
C ASN A 39 -7.98 27.52 10.61
N ARG A 40 -8.83 26.81 11.38
CA ARG A 40 -9.35 27.33 12.65
C ARG A 40 -8.68 26.75 13.90
N THR A 41 -7.90 25.69 13.78
CA THR A 41 -7.33 25.02 14.95
C THR A 41 -5.82 24.75 14.81
N ARG A 42 -5.14 24.67 15.96
CA ARG A 42 -3.72 24.26 16.06
C ARG A 42 -3.57 22.76 16.35
N VAL A 43 -4.60 21.96 16.05
CA VAL A 43 -4.58 20.52 16.29
C VAL A 43 -3.46 19.87 15.49
N THR A 44 -2.70 19.00 16.16
CA THR A 44 -1.60 18.24 15.57
C THR A 44 -2.11 16.92 14.96
N PRO A 45 -1.42 16.33 13.96
CA PRO A 45 -1.81 15.04 13.40
C PRO A 45 -1.96 13.96 14.48
N ASN A 46 -0.98 13.84 15.40
CA ASN A 46 -1.02 12.83 16.46
C ASN A 46 -2.23 12.98 17.41
N GLN A 47 -2.73 14.20 17.64
CA GLN A 47 -3.96 14.40 18.42
C GLN A 47 -5.19 13.87 17.70
N LEU A 48 -5.24 13.97 16.37
CA LEU A 48 -6.30 13.37 15.57
C LEU A 48 -6.21 11.85 15.56
N THR A 49 -5.00 11.28 15.46
CA THR A 49 -4.77 9.83 15.57
C THR A 49 -5.28 9.29 16.91
N VAL A 50 -4.94 9.96 18.02
CA VAL A 50 -5.45 9.59 19.35
C VAL A 50 -6.98 9.73 19.42
N GLY A 51 -7.53 10.81 18.86
CA GLY A 51 -8.98 11.02 18.77
C GLY A 51 -9.70 9.93 17.96
N ALA A 52 -9.09 9.50 16.86
CA ALA A 52 -9.57 8.38 16.04
C ALA A 52 -9.59 7.09 16.86
N LEU A 53 -8.53 6.78 17.61
CA LEU A 53 -8.50 5.62 18.51
C LEU A 53 -9.61 5.68 19.57
N VAL A 54 -9.79 6.82 20.24
CA VAL A 54 -10.83 6.98 21.27
C VAL A 54 -12.23 6.73 20.70
N LEU A 55 -12.54 7.28 19.52
CA LEU A 55 -13.80 6.98 18.83
C LEU A 55 -13.92 5.51 18.42
N GLY A 56 -12.81 4.88 18.02
CA GLY A 56 -12.77 3.45 17.71
C GLY A 56 -13.07 2.58 18.93
N LEU A 57 -12.51 2.91 20.10
CA LEU A 57 -12.82 2.22 21.35
C LEU A 57 -14.27 2.45 21.79
N ALA A 58 -14.80 3.65 21.59
CA ALA A 58 -16.21 3.95 21.84
C ALA A 58 -17.14 3.15 20.91
N ALA A 59 -16.76 2.97 19.64
CA ALA A 59 -17.46 2.08 18.71
C ALA A 59 -17.44 0.63 19.21
N GLY A 60 -16.28 0.13 19.64
CA GLY A 60 -16.14 -1.18 20.27
C GLY A 60 -17.06 -1.35 21.49
N ALA A 61 -17.12 -0.36 22.38
CA ALA A 61 -18.02 -0.38 23.53
C ALA A 61 -19.50 -0.46 23.12
N CYS A 62 -19.91 0.26 22.08
CA CYS A 62 -21.26 0.16 21.52
C CYS A 62 -21.54 -1.23 20.94
N PHE A 63 -20.58 -1.79 20.19
CA PHE A 63 -20.71 -3.12 19.60
C PHE A 63 -20.84 -4.24 20.65
N ALA A 64 -20.20 -4.09 21.81
CA ALA A 64 -20.31 -5.05 22.91
C ALA A 64 -21.72 -5.16 23.50
N VAL A 65 -22.55 -4.11 23.39
CA VAL A 65 -23.94 -4.12 23.87
C VAL A 65 -24.87 -4.94 22.97
N ALA A 66 -24.47 -5.17 21.72
CA ALA A 66 -25.10 -6.07 20.75
C ALA A 66 -26.52 -5.72 20.24
N SER A 67 -27.28 -4.90 20.96
CA SER A 67 -28.62 -4.50 20.51
C SER A 67 -28.59 -3.54 19.30
N TRP A 68 -29.67 -3.54 18.50
CA TRP A 68 -29.74 -2.81 17.23
C TRP A 68 -29.39 -1.30 17.30
N PRO A 69 -29.80 -0.49 18.31
CA PRO A 69 -29.44 0.93 18.32
C PRO A 69 -27.94 1.13 18.55
N TRP A 70 -27.35 0.30 19.41
CA TRP A 70 -25.93 0.34 19.72
C TRP A 70 -25.07 -0.20 18.57
N LEU A 71 -25.56 -1.16 17.79
CA LEU A 71 -24.92 -1.58 16.54
C LEU A 71 -24.84 -0.44 15.52
N LEU A 72 -25.92 0.33 15.34
CA LEU A 72 -25.92 1.50 14.46
C LEU A 72 -25.02 2.63 14.98
N ALA A 73 -25.07 2.90 16.29
CA ALA A 73 -24.20 3.89 16.92
C ALA A 73 -22.72 3.50 16.79
N GLY A 74 -22.39 2.22 17.00
CA GLY A 74 -21.05 1.69 16.81
C GLY A 74 -20.56 1.83 15.36
N ALA A 75 -21.41 1.49 14.38
CA ALA A 75 -21.07 1.65 12.96
C ALA A 75 -20.80 3.12 12.59
N LEU A 76 -21.62 4.04 13.11
CA LEU A 76 -21.43 5.48 12.90
C LEU A 76 -20.14 5.99 13.55
N LEU A 77 -19.86 5.59 14.79
CA LEU A 77 -18.64 5.97 15.51
C LEU A 77 -17.39 5.39 14.84
N TYR A 78 -17.46 4.16 14.34
CA TYR A 78 -16.38 3.54 13.60
C TYR A 78 -16.10 4.30 12.30
N HIS A 79 -17.15 4.69 11.57
CA HIS A 79 -17.01 5.50 10.35
C HIS A 79 -16.39 6.88 10.65
N LEU A 80 -16.78 7.52 11.76
CA LEU A 80 -16.21 8.79 12.18
C LEU A 80 -14.75 8.64 12.64
N SER A 81 -14.42 7.56 13.36
CA SER A 81 -13.04 7.20 13.72
C SER A 81 -12.18 7.06 12.46
N PHE A 82 -12.63 6.28 11.47
CA PHE A 82 -11.91 6.10 10.21
C PHE A 82 -11.77 7.41 9.41
N THR A 83 -12.77 8.29 9.51
CA THR A 83 -12.66 9.63 8.92
C THR A 83 -11.56 10.44 9.59
N LEU A 84 -11.47 10.45 10.93
CA LEU A 84 -10.43 11.19 11.65
C LEU A 84 -9.02 10.65 11.34
N ASP A 85 -8.88 9.33 11.24
CA ASP A 85 -7.70 8.61 10.73
C ASP A 85 -7.28 9.21 9.36
N CYS A 86 -8.21 9.23 8.42
CA CYS A 86 -7.96 9.80 7.10
C CYS A 86 -7.64 11.30 7.13
N MET A 87 -8.05 12.03 8.16
CA MET A 87 -7.78 13.46 8.31
C MET A 87 -6.37 13.74 8.84
N ASP A 88 -5.81 12.89 9.69
CA ASP A 88 -4.49 13.14 10.28
C ASP A 88 -3.39 13.16 9.20
N GLY A 89 -3.40 12.21 8.27
CA GLY A 89 -2.46 12.10 7.18
C GLY A 89 -2.68 13.22 6.15
N LYS A 90 -3.93 13.64 5.94
CA LYS A 90 -4.24 14.79 5.09
C LYS A 90 -3.70 16.09 5.70
N ILE A 91 -3.82 16.29 7.02
CA ILE A 91 -3.27 17.47 7.71
C ILE A 91 -1.74 17.42 7.76
N ALA A 92 -1.14 16.26 8.02
CA ALA A 92 0.29 16.06 8.01
C ALA A 92 0.90 16.47 6.67
N ARG A 93 0.30 16.03 5.55
CA ARG A 93 0.69 16.45 4.19
C ARG A 93 0.46 17.94 3.93
N LEU A 94 -0.69 18.48 4.35
CA LEU A 94 -1.03 19.88 4.10
C LEU A 94 -0.12 20.87 4.84
N LYS A 95 0.21 20.58 6.10
CA LYS A 95 1.01 21.46 6.97
C LYS A 95 2.51 21.14 6.91
N GLY A 96 2.91 20.03 6.28
CA GLY A 96 4.30 19.56 6.31
C GLY A 96 4.77 19.14 7.71
N THR A 97 3.84 18.78 8.60
CA THR A 97 4.13 18.40 10.00
C THR A 97 4.05 16.89 10.22
N GLY A 98 4.23 16.10 9.15
CA GLY A 98 4.33 14.64 9.26
C GLY A 98 5.60 14.23 9.98
N SER A 99 5.54 13.11 10.70
CA SER A 99 6.70 12.52 11.37
C SER A 99 6.67 11.01 11.24
N VAL A 100 7.84 10.36 11.22
CA VAL A 100 7.97 8.90 11.17
C VAL A 100 7.25 8.25 12.36
N PHE A 101 7.39 8.83 13.56
CA PHE A 101 6.67 8.35 14.74
C PHE A 101 5.15 8.48 14.58
N GLY A 102 4.66 9.57 13.99
CA GLY A 102 3.22 9.77 13.72
C GLY A 102 2.67 8.73 12.75
N ALA A 103 3.42 8.42 11.68
CA ALA A 103 3.04 7.37 10.72
C ALA A 103 3.00 5.98 11.38
N TRP A 104 4.00 5.65 12.21
CA TRP A 104 3.99 4.41 12.99
C TRP A 104 2.84 4.37 14.01
N LEU A 105 2.53 5.49 14.67
CA LEU A 105 1.45 5.58 15.66
C LEU A 105 0.09 5.35 15.02
N ASP A 106 -0.18 6.02 13.90
CA ASP A 106 -1.39 5.83 13.08
C ASP A 106 -1.55 4.37 12.67
N TYR A 107 -0.48 3.79 12.16
CA TYR A 107 -0.43 2.36 11.82
C TYR A 107 -0.80 1.44 13.00
N ILE A 108 -0.21 1.62 14.18
CA ILE A 108 -0.51 0.77 15.34
C ILE A 108 -1.94 0.99 15.85
N PHE A 109 -2.40 2.24 15.88
CA PHE A 109 -3.72 2.58 16.42
C PHE A 109 -4.85 2.06 15.55
N ASP A 110 -4.67 2.05 14.22
CA ASP A 110 -5.60 1.39 13.31
C ASP A 110 -5.72 -0.11 13.63
N ARG A 111 -4.60 -0.82 13.85
CA ARG A 111 -4.61 -2.24 14.21
C ARG A 111 -5.33 -2.51 15.53
N VAL A 112 -5.05 -1.69 16.55
CA VAL A 112 -5.71 -1.78 17.86
C VAL A 112 -7.21 -1.55 17.71
N ARG A 113 -7.62 -0.54 16.94
CA ARG A 113 -9.03 -0.24 16.65
C ARG A 113 -9.73 -1.44 16.01
N VAL A 114 -9.15 -2.01 14.96
CA VAL A 114 -9.72 -3.17 14.25
C VAL A 114 -9.85 -4.37 15.18
N LEU A 115 -8.81 -4.70 15.93
CA LEU A 115 -8.80 -5.82 16.87
C LEU A 115 -9.88 -5.67 17.96
N VAL A 116 -9.93 -4.49 18.60
CA VAL A 116 -10.92 -4.22 19.66
C VAL A 116 -12.33 -4.27 19.11
N CYS A 117 -12.59 -3.67 17.95
CA CYS A 117 -13.93 -3.69 17.34
C CYS A 117 -14.34 -5.10 16.90
N ALA A 118 -13.42 -5.91 16.34
CA ALA A 118 -13.70 -7.29 15.94
C ALA A 118 -14.09 -8.14 17.15
N ILE A 119 -13.30 -8.07 18.22
CA ILE A 119 -13.57 -8.82 19.45
C ILE A 119 -14.88 -8.33 20.07
N ALA A 120 -15.07 -7.01 20.22
CA ALA A 120 -16.24 -6.47 20.89
C ALA A 120 -17.55 -6.75 20.15
N LEU A 121 -17.58 -6.62 18.82
CA LEU A 121 -18.74 -6.92 18.00
C LEU A 121 -19.14 -8.39 18.11
N MET A 122 -18.17 -9.29 17.95
CA MET A 122 -18.47 -10.72 17.96
C MET A 122 -18.74 -11.25 19.36
N ALA A 123 -18.03 -10.76 20.38
CA ALA A 123 -18.28 -11.13 21.77
C ALA A 123 -19.64 -10.64 22.26
N GLY A 124 -20.03 -9.41 21.89
CA GLY A 124 -21.38 -8.89 22.19
C GLY A 124 -22.47 -9.78 21.60
N GLN A 125 -22.33 -10.13 20.31
CA GLN A 125 -23.30 -11.00 19.63
C GLN A 125 -23.30 -12.43 20.19
N TYR A 126 -22.15 -12.96 20.58
CA TYR A 126 -22.07 -14.25 21.28
C TYR A 126 -22.80 -14.21 22.62
N HIS A 127 -22.62 -13.15 23.41
CA HIS A 127 -23.29 -13.02 24.71
C HIS A 127 -24.82 -12.92 24.57
N GLU A 128 -25.32 -12.23 23.54
CA GLU A 128 -26.76 -12.10 23.29
C GLU A 128 -27.39 -13.39 22.72
N THR A 129 -26.69 -14.07 21.81
CA THR A 129 -27.27 -15.21 21.06
C THR A 129 -26.87 -16.60 21.57
N GLY A 130 -25.78 -16.70 22.33
CA GLY A 130 -25.14 -17.97 22.71
C GLY A 130 -24.49 -18.73 21.55
N ASN A 131 -24.43 -18.15 20.34
CA ASN A 131 -23.95 -18.86 19.15
C ASN A 131 -22.43 -18.79 19.00
N ALA A 132 -21.75 -19.93 19.22
CA ALA A 132 -20.30 -20.03 19.10
C ALA A 132 -19.74 -19.68 17.71
N ALA A 133 -20.58 -19.64 16.65
CA ALA A 133 -20.17 -19.19 15.32
C ALA A 133 -19.60 -17.76 15.33
N TYR A 134 -20.05 -16.89 16.24
CA TYR A 134 -19.50 -15.53 16.37
C TYR A 134 -18.04 -15.54 16.83
N ILE A 135 -17.64 -16.46 17.70
CA ILE A 135 -16.24 -16.60 18.15
C ILE A 135 -15.33 -16.99 16.98
N TRP A 136 -15.77 -17.99 16.19
CA TRP A 136 -15.06 -18.39 14.98
C TRP A 136 -15.01 -17.28 13.94
N THR A 137 -16.08 -16.50 13.82
CA THR A 137 -16.12 -15.32 12.94
C THR A 137 -15.14 -14.24 13.40
N ALA A 138 -15.01 -14.00 14.70
CA ALA A 138 -14.02 -13.08 15.26
C ALA A 138 -12.59 -13.51 14.90
N LEU A 139 -12.28 -14.79 15.12
CA LEU A 139 -10.98 -15.36 14.78
C LEU A 139 -10.69 -15.24 13.29
N ALA A 140 -11.68 -15.56 12.44
CA ALA A 140 -11.54 -15.44 10.99
C ALA A 140 -11.30 -13.98 10.56
N VAL A 141 -12.02 -13.00 11.13
CA VAL A 141 -11.82 -11.58 10.80
C VAL A 141 -10.41 -11.12 11.16
N VAL A 142 -9.95 -11.42 12.37
CA VAL A 142 -8.61 -11.04 12.83
C VAL A 142 -7.53 -11.74 12.00
N PHE A 143 -7.72 -13.04 11.72
CA PHE A 143 -6.79 -13.80 10.88
C PHE A 143 -6.70 -13.24 9.47
N LEU A 144 -7.84 -12.93 8.83
CA LEU A 144 -7.86 -12.40 7.47
C LEU A 144 -7.28 -10.99 7.37
N ASP A 145 -7.56 -10.10 8.34
CA ASP A 145 -6.92 -8.78 8.37
C ASP A 145 -5.40 -8.88 8.55
N MET A 146 -4.93 -9.82 9.39
CA MET A 146 -3.50 -10.08 9.58
C MET A 146 -2.85 -10.71 8.34
N LEU A 147 -3.48 -11.71 7.74
CA LEU A 147 -2.99 -12.42 6.54
C LEU A 147 -2.80 -11.43 5.40
N ARG A 148 -3.85 -10.66 5.09
CA ARG A 148 -3.81 -9.60 4.08
C ARG A 148 -2.66 -8.63 4.31
N TYR A 149 -2.49 -8.20 5.57
CA TYR A 149 -1.45 -7.25 5.93
C TYR A 149 -0.05 -7.84 5.74
N MET A 150 0.18 -9.05 6.25
CA MET A 150 1.46 -9.73 6.13
C MET A 150 1.82 -10.00 4.67
N ASP A 151 0.85 -10.46 3.87
CA ASP A 151 1.05 -10.70 2.44
C ASP A 151 1.40 -9.41 1.70
N ALA A 152 0.71 -8.31 2.01
CA ALA A 152 1.05 -7.00 1.47
C ALA A 152 2.47 -6.56 1.84
N LEU A 153 2.86 -6.65 3.13
CA LEU A 153 4.22 -6.32 3.55
C LEU A 153 5.30 -7.14 2.80
N GLU A 154 5.07 -8.44 2.68
CA GLU A 154 6.05 -9.36 2.14
C GLU A 154 6.19 -9.18 0.61
N ILE A 155 5.07 -9.06 -0.10
CA ILE A 155 5.09 -8.78 -1.54
C ILE A 155 5.77 -7.44 -1.83
N TYR A 156 5.53 -6.42 -1.00
CA TYR A 156 6.21 -5.12 -1.14
C TYR A 156 7.73 -5.28 -1.07
N LYS A 157 8.24 -5.92 0.00
CA LYS A 157 9.68 -6.12 0.21
C LYS A 157 10.30 -6.90 -0.94
N VAL A 158 9.65 -8.00 -1.35
CA VAL A 158 10.18 -8.84 -2.42
C VAL A 158 10.20 -8.11 -3.76
N ARG A 159 9.15 -7.34 -4.08
CA ARG A 159 9.12 -6.52 -5.31
C ARG A 159 10.17 -5.42 -5.30
N ALA A 160 10.36 -4.74 -4.17
CA ALA A 160 11.41 -3.73 -4.02
C ALA A 160 12.79 -4.35 -4.30
N GLN A 161 13.08 -5.50 -3.69
CA GLN A 161 14.32 -6.23 -3.93
C GLN A 161 14.49 -6.70 -5.40
N MET A 162 13.42 -7.20 -6.03
CA MET A 162 13.44 -7.57 -7.45
C MET A 162 13.74 -6.37 -8.36
N ARG A 163 13.17 -5.21 -8.06
CA ARG A 163 13.40 -3.96 -8.79
C ARG A 163 14.86 -3.53 -8.64
N ASP A 164 15.36 -3.44 -7.42
CA ASP A 164 16.73 -2.99 -7.15
C ASP A 164 17.76 -3.90 -7.84
N THR A 165 17.52 -5.21 -7.83
CA THR A 165 18.35 -6.19 -8.53
C THR A 165 18.31 -6.03 -10.05
N LEU A 166 17.13 -5.81 -10.64
CA LEU A 166 16.99 -5.56 -12.07
C LEU A 166 17.66 -4.25 -12.50
N THR A 167 17.53 -3.20 -11.69
CA THR A 167 18.17 -1.90 -11.95
C THR A 167 19.69 -2.04 -11.92
N ALA A 168 20.25 -2.67 -10.89
CA ALA A 168 21.69 -2.91 -10.78
C ALA A 168 22.23 -3.74 -11.95
N ALA A 169 21.56 -4.84 -12.32
CA ALA A 169 21.96 -5.67 -13.46
C ALA A 169 21.87 -4.91 -14.80
N ARG A 170 20.93 -3.96 -14.92
CA ARG A 170 20.80 -3.12 -16.12
C ARG A 170 21.94 -2.11 -16.23
N GLU A 171 22.27 -1.44 -15.13
CA GLU A 171 23.39 -0.50 -15.06
C GLU A 171 24.73 -1.21 -15.36
N GLU A 172 24.94 -2.40 -14.80
CA GLU A 172 26.12 -3.22 -15.10
C GLU A 172 26.20 -3.55 -16.60
N ALA A 173 25.11 -4.07 -17.18
CA ALA A 173 25.06 -4.39 -18.61
C ALA A 173 25.37 -3.18 -19.50
N GLN A 174 24.83 -2.00 -19.17
CA GLN A 174 25.07 -0.76 -19.89
C GLN A 174 26.53 -0.29 -19.78
N SER A 175 27.12 -0.38 -18.58
CA SER A 175 28.52 0.00 -18.36
C SER A 175 29.49 -0.89 -19.16
N LEU A 176 29.23 -2.20 -19.20
CA LEU A 176 30.04 -3.16 -19.96
C LEU A 176 29.87 -2.99 -21.47
N GLU A 177 28.64 -2.72 -21.93
CA GLU A 177 28.36 -2.41 -23.33
C GLU A 177 29.14 -1.17 -23.78
N LEU A 178 29.14 -0.11 -22.98
CA LEU A 178 29.84 1.13 -23.28
C LEU A 178 31.38 0.95 -23.22
N ALA A 179 31.89 0.12 -22.30
CA ALA A 179 33.30 -0.25 -22.28
C ALA A 179 33.71 -1.06 -23.52
N ALA A 180 32.87 -1.99 -23.98
CA ALA A 180 33.11 -2.77 -25.20
C ALA A 180 33.07 -1.88 -26.46
N GLN A 181 32.15 -0.91 -26.52
CA GLN A 181 32.08 0.08 -27.61
C GLN A 181 33.34 0.95 -27.67
N ARG A 182 33.82 1.44 -26.51
CA ARG A 182 35.09 2.18 -26.40
C ARG A 182 36.28 1.35 -26.85
N ALA A 183 36.34 0.07 -26.45
CA ALA A 183 37.41 -0.84 -26.87
C ALA A 183 37.40 -1.10 -28.39
N ASN A 184 36.22 -1.11 -29.02
CA ASN A 184 36.04 -1.30 -30.46
C ASN A 184 36.12 0.01 -31.28
N GLY A 185 36.54 1.13 -30.67
CA GLY A 185 36.75 2.40 -31.37
C GLY A 185 35.47 3.10 -31.85
N HIS A 186 34.30 2.70 -31.34
CA HIS A 186 33.06 3.48 -31.53
C HIS A 186 33.01 4.59 -30.48
N VAL A 187 33.11 5.84 -30.93
CA VAL A 187 32.95 7.04 -30.10
C VAL A 187 31.57 7.63 -30.42
N ASP A 188 30.59 7.34 -29.57
CA ASP A 188 29.41 8.20 -29.45
C ASP A 188 29.52 8.93 -28.11
N GLU A 189 29.87 10.22 -28.18
CA GLU A 189 29.69 11.17 -27.09
C GLU A 189 28.22 11.59 -27.04
N ASP A 190 27.38 10.80 -26.37
CA ASP A 190 26.10 11.33 -25.89
C ASP A 190 25.73 10.71 -24.54
N LEU A 191 26.33 11.28 -23.50
CA LEU A 191 26.00 10.96 -22.10
C LEU A 191 24.96 11.95 -21.60
N ARG A 192 23.68 11.58 -21.71
CA ARG A 192 22.71 12.05 -20.73
C ARG A 192 22.74 11.12 -19.53
N SER A 193 23.45 11.55 -18.51
CA SER A 193 23.31 11.03 -17.14
C SER A 193 21.84 11.05 -16.76
N ALA A 194 21.23 9.88 -16.60
CA ALA A 194 19.93 9.75 -15.98
C ALA A 194 20.10 9.79 -14.46
N GLU A 195 20.63 10.90 -13.95
CA GLU A 195 20.54 11.21 -12.53
C GLU A 195 19.18 11.84 -12.29
N GLY A 196 18.29 11.05 -11.70
CA GLY A 196 16.90 11.46 -11.53
C GLY A 196 16.06 10.43 -10.78
N ALA A 197 16.60 9.79 -9.75
CA ALA A 197 15.77 9.17 -8.73
C ALA A 197 15.57 10.20 -7.61
N LEU A 198 14.62 11.10 -7.84
CA LEU A 198 14.09 11.94 -6.77
C LEU A 198 13.58 11.03 -5.65
N VAL A 199 13.97 11.41 -4.44
CA VAL A 199 13.56 10.80 -3.17
C VAL A 199 12.03 10.87 -3.07
N ASP A 200 11.36 9.80 -3.46
CA ASP A 200 9.96 9.59 -3.13
C ASP A 200 9.88 8.91 -1.76
N ASP A 201 9.18 9.58 -0.86
CA ASP A 201 8.86 9.19 0.51
C ASP A 201 8.58 7.66 0.62
N PRO A 202 9.44 6.87 1.30
CA PRO A 202 9.44 5.41 1.22
C PRO A 202 8.23 4.70 1.84
N GLU A 203 7.34 5.41 2.54
CA GLU A 203 6.29 4.77 3.37
C GLU A 203 4.85 5.17 3.01
N ALA A 204 4.65 6.01 1.98
CA ALA A 204 3.31 6.38 1.55
C ALA A 204 2.67 5.29 0.64
N ASP A 205 1.75 4.55 1.27
CA ASP A 205 0.79 3.57 0.73
C ASP A 205 1.35 2.22 0.25
N MET A 206 1.61 1.34 1.23
CA MET A 206 2.03 -0.05 1.03
C MET A 206 1.09 -0.84 0.12
N GLU A 207 -0.23 -0.66 0.20
CA GLU A 207 -1.20 -1.42 -0.60
C GLU A 207 -1.07 -1.11 -2.10
N ASP A 208 -0.85 0.16 -2.46
CA ASP A 208 -0.67 0.57 -3.85
C ASP A 208 0.66 0.10 -4.44
N ARG A 209 1.73 0.10 -3.65
CA ARG A 209 3.06 -0.38 -4.07
C ARG A 209 3.13 -1.90 -4.24
N VAL A 210 2.34 -2.65 -3.46
CA VAL A 210 2.21 -4.11 -3.57
C VAL A 210 1.64 -4.53 -4.92
N VAL A 211 0.59 -3.85 -5.38
CA VAL A 211 -0.02 -4.14 -6.68
C VAL A 211 0.91 -3.67 -7.80
N GLY A 212 1.66 -2.58 -7.55
CA GLY A 212 2.71 -2.06 -8.41
C GLY A 212 2.19 -1.33 -9.64
N ASP A 213 0.90 -0.97 -9.70
CA ASP A 213 0.27 -0.32 -10.87
C ASP A 213 0.77 1.13 -11.11
N ASP A 214 1.88 1.52 -10.48
CA ASP A 214 2.48 2.84 -10.53
C ASP A 214 3.07 3.11 -11.93
N PRO A 215 2.63 4.18 -12.63
CA PRO A 215 3.11 4.50 -13.97
C PRO A 215 4.45 5.23 -13.96
N ALA A 216 5.08 5.41 -12.80
CA ALA A 216 6.36 6.09 -12.65
C ALA A 216 7.48 5.29 -13.32
N GLY A 217 7.63 5.51 -14.64
CA GLY A 217 8.85 5.66 -15.43
C GLY A 217 9.97 4.62 -15.39
N ASP A 218 9.97 3.72 -14.41
CA ASP A 218 11.07 2.81 -14.13
C ASP A 218 10.98 1.61 -15.08
N PRO A 219 12.00 1.42 -15.94
CA PRO A 219 12.07 0.28 -16.83
C PRO A 219 12.00 -1.08 -16.11
N ALA A 220 12.45 -1.16 -14.84
CA ALA A 220 12.36 -2.38 -14.04
C ALA A 220 10.91 -2.70 -13.65
N ASN A 221 10.12 -1.71 -13.22
CA ASN A 221 8.68 -1.88 -12.98
C ASN A 221 7.93 -2.31 -14.26
N ALA A 222 8.22 -1.66 -15.39
CA ALA A 222 7.61 -2.04 -16.67
C ALA A 222 7.95 -3.49 -17.06
N ALA A 223 9.17 -3.94 -16.78
CA ALA A 223 9.62 -5.30 -17.04
C ALA A 223 8.84 -6.33 -16.20
N LEU A 224 8.61 -6.03 -14.91
CA LEU A 224 7.85 -6.88 -13.99
C LEU A 224 6.36 -7.02 -14.36
N GLN A 225 5.78 -6.05 -15.07
CA GLN A 225 4.35 -6.05 -15.41
C GLN A 225 4.03 -6.56 -16.83
N SER A 226 5.05 -6.72 -17.66
CA SER A 226 4.90 -7.01 -19.09
C SER A 226 4.06 -8.26 -19.39
N GLY A 227 4.24 -9.35 -18.64
CA GLY A 227 3.49 -10.59 -18.82
C GLY A 227 2.04 -10.50 -18.39
N PHE A 228 1.74 -9.75 -17.33
CA PHE A 228 0.37 -9.52 -16.89
C PHE A 228 -0.42 -8.72 -17.94
N TYR A 229 0.14 -7.60 -18.41
CA TYR A 229 -0.53 -6.77 -19.42
C TYR A 229 -0.69 -7.45 -20.78
N ARG A 230 0.27 -8.31 -21.15
CA ARG A 230 0.14 -9.16 -22.35
C ARG A 230 -1.01 -10.17 -22.22
N ARG A 231 -1.23 -10.73 -21.02
CA ARG A 231 -2.29 -11.72 -20.79
C ARG A 231 -3.68 -11.09 -20.64
N PHE A 232 -3.74 -9.88 -20.06
CA PHE A 232 -4.98 -9.16 -19.78
C PHE A 232 -4.95 -7.73 -20.35
N PRO A 233 -5.00 -7.55 -21.67
CA PRO A 233 -4.96 -6.22 -22.29
C PRO A 233 -6.19 -5.36 -21.97
N TRP A 234 -7.34 -5.99 -21.70
CA TRP A 234 -8.55 -5.30 -21.28
C TRP A 234 -8.43 -4.67 -19.88
N TYR A 235 -7.58 -5.22 -19.01
CA TYR A 235 -7.35 -4.69 -17.66
C TYR A 235 -6.84 -3.26 -17.73
N ILE A 236 -6.01 -2.92 -18.71
CA ILE A 236 -5.47 -1.57 -18.90
C ILE A 236 -6.60 -0.56 -19.09
N ARG A 237 -7.63 -0.92 -19.87
CA ARG A 237 -8.80 -0.04 -20.09
C ARG A 237 -9.60 0.16 -18.82
N VAL A 238 -9.94 -0.93 -18.11
CA VAL A 238 -10.69 -0.87 -16.84
C VAL A 238 -9.91 -0.08 -15.79
N ARG A 239 -8.61 -0.37 -15.65
CA ARG A 239 -7.69 0.37 -14.80
C ARG A 239 -7.71 1.85 -15.13
N ASN A 240 -7.50 2.23 -16.38
CA ASN A 240 -7.44 3.65 -16.76
C ASN A 240 -8.76 4.39 -16.45
N VAL A 241 -9.91 3.73 -16.60
CA VAL A 241 -11.22 4.29 -16.22
C VAL A 241 -11.34 4.47 -14.70
N LEU A 242 -10.97 3.46 -13.90
CA LEU A 242 -10.98 3.57 -12.44
C LEU A 242 -10.00 4.65 -11.95
N MET A 243 -8.84 4.74 -12.59
CA MET A 243 -7.80 5.73 -12.32
C MET A 243 -8.25 7.15 -12.61
N ALA A 244 -9.08 7.37 -13.63
CA ALA A 244 -9.67 8.68 -13.89
C ALA A 244 -10.54 9.15 -12.70
N GLY A 245 -11.11 8.21 -11.94
CA GLY A 245 -11.86 8.47 -10.72
C GLY A 245 -11.05 8.44 -9.42
N ARG A 246 -9.71 8.35 -9.46
CA ARG A 246 -8.83 8.09 -8.29
C ARG A 246 -9.10 6.77 -7.55
N ILE A 247 -9.84 5.85 -8.17
CA ILE A 247 -10.17 4.56 -7.58
C ILE A 247 -9.09 3.55 -7.96
N ARG A 248 -8.54 2.88 -6.96
CA ARG A 248 -7.59 1.78 -7.18
C ARG A 248 -8.24 0.58 -7.87
N PRO A 249 -7.52 -0.23 -8.68
CA PRO A 249 -8.12 -1.30 -9.48
C PRO A 249 -8.48 -2.52 -8.65
N HIS A 250 -7.89 -2.65 -7.47
CA HIS A 250 -8.23 -3.66 -6.47
C HIS A 250 -9.42 -3.15 -5.65
N LEU A 251 -10.62 -3.40 -6.17
CA LEU A 251 -11.88 -2.86 -5.65
C LEU A 251 -12.28 -3.43 -4.29
N PHE A 252 -11.68 -4.53 -3.84
CA PHE A 252 -11.96 -5.10 -2.53
C PHE A 252 -10.65 -5.48 -1.85
N SER A 253 -10.26 -4.71 -0.85
CA SER A 253 -9.05 -4.94 -0.05
C SER A 253 -9.38 -4.76 1.43
N GLY A 254 -8.40 -4.33 2.24
CA GLY A 254 -8.52 -4.24 3.69
C GLY A 254 -9.60 -3.26 4.14
N ILE A 255 -9.62 -2.08 3.54
CA ILE A 255 -10.60 -1.03 3.89
C ILE A 255 -12.02 -1.54 3.59
N GLU A 256 -12.30 -2.04 2.40
CA GLU A 256 -13.63 -2.54 2.05
C GLU A 256 -14.06 -3.73 2.93
N PHE A 257 -13.12 -4.61 3.27
CA PHE A 257 -13.36 -5.69 4.22
C PHE A 257 -13.75 -5.15 5.60
N GLN A 258 -12.97 -4.21 6.15
CA GLN A 258 -13.26 -3.58 7.45
C GLN A 258 -14.61 -2.86 7.44
N MET A 259 -14.93 -2.11 6.39
CA MET A 259 -16.23 -1.43 6.27
C MET A 259 -17.37 -2.45 6.16
N GLY A 260 -17.15 -3.56 5.45
CA GLY A 260 -18.06 -4.70 5.42
C GLY A 260 -18.36 -5.25 6.80
N VAL A 261 -17.32 -5.48 7.62
CA VAL A 261 -17.43 -6.07 8.95
C VAL A 261 -18.00 -5.09 9.99
N PHE A 262 -17.57 -3.82 9.99
CA PHE A 262 -17.86 -2.88 11.07
C PHE A 262 -18.94 -1.85 10.76
N ILE A 263 -19.34 -1.72 9.49
CA ILE A 263 -20.42 -0.80 9.09
C ILE A 263 -21.55 -1.59 8.46
N VAL A 264 -21.29 -2.32 7.38
CA VAL A 264 -22.35 -2.99 6.62
C VAL A 264 -22.98 -4.12 7.44
N ALA A 265 -22.18 -4.93 8.13
CA ALA A 265 -22.70 -6.05 8.92
C ALA A 265 -23.56 -5.61 10.11
N PRO A 266 -23.16 -4.63 10.95
CA PRO A 266 -24.02 -4.12 12.03
C PRO A 266 -25.28 -3.42 11.52
N VAL A 267 -25.19 -2.67 10.42
CA VAL A 267 -26.36 -2.03 9.79
C VAL A 267 -27.32 -3.07 9.24
N ALA A 268 -26.82 -4.10 8.57
CA ALA A 268 -27.63 -5.22 8.08
C ALA A 268 -28.28 -5.97 9.24
N ALA A 269 -27.55 -6.17 10.35
CA ALA A 269 -28.05 -6.84 11.55
C ALA A 269 -29.19 -6.09 12.24
N ALA A 270 -29.20 -4.75 12.14
CA ALA A 270 -30.29 -3.93 12.64
C ALA A 270 -31.60 -4.11 11.86
N ILE A 271 -31.52 -4.59 10.61
CA ILE A 271 -32.69 -4.87 9.75
C ILE A 271 -33.05 -6.36 9.81
N VAL A 272 -32.05 -7.23 9.75
CA VAL A 272 -32.19 -8.69 9.69
C VAL A 272 -31.31 -9.31 10.78
N SER A 273 -31.94 -9.85 11.82
CA SER A 273 -31.23 -10.52 12.91
C SER A 273 -30.33 -11.65 12.39
N GLY A 274 -29.09 -11.72 12.88
CA GLY A 274 -28.11 -12.72 12.45
C GLY A 274 -27.44 -12.42 11.10
N ALA A 275 -27.68 -11.27 10.48
CA ALA A 275 -27.03 -10.89 9.22
C ALA A 275 -25.52 -10.61 9.33
N ILE A 276 -24.97 -10.53 10.53
CA ILE A 276 -23.54 -10.23 10.73
C ILE A 276 -22.66 -11.28 10.07
N ILE A 277 -22.84 -12.56 10.42
CA ILE A 277 -22.02 -13.66 9.90
C ILE A 277 -22.07 -13.74 8.37
N PRO A 278 -23.25 -13.77 7.69
CA PRO A 278 -23.28 -13.87 6.24
C PRO A 278 -22.67 -12.65 5.55
N VAL A 279 -22.87 -11.43 6.06
CA VAL A 279 -22.24 -10.23 5.50
C VAL A 279 -20.72 -10.30 5.64
N VAL A 280 -20.22 -10.68 6.83
CA VAL A 280 -18.79 -10.86 7.08
C VAL A 280 -18.21 -11.95 6.19
N ALA A 281 -18.92 -13.06 5.98
CA ALA A 281 -18.49 -14.13 5.09
C ALA A 281 -18.39 -13.68 3.63
N VAL A 282 -19.36 -12.89 3.14
CA VAL A 282 -19.30 -12.30 1.79
C VAL A 282 -18.12 -11.32 1.68
N SER A 283 -17.90 -10.48 2.68
CA SER A 283 -16.73 -9.58 2.71
C SER A 283 -15.41 -10.37 2.75
N ALA A 284 -15.32 -11.43 3.54
CA ALA A 284 -14.15 -12.30 3.61
C ALA A 284 -13.87 -12.99 2.26
N ALA A 285 -14.91 -13.50 1.60
CA ALA A 285 -14.79 -14.10 0.28
C ALA A 285 -14.31 -13.08 -0.77
N GLY A 286 -14.83 -11.85 -0.73
CA GLY A 286 -14.35 -10.75 -1.58
C GLY A 286 -12.87 -10.45 -1.36
N LEU A 287 -12.45 -10.33 -0.10
CA LEU A 287 -11.05 -10.09 0.25
C LEU A 287 -10.14 -11.21 -0.27
N LEU A 288 -10.47 -12.47 0.03
CA LEU A 288 -9.68 -13.62 -0.42
C LEU A 288 -9.60 -13.71 -1.94
N ALA A 289 -10.69 -13.44 -2.66
CA ALA A 289 -10.69 -13.44 -4.12
C ALA A 289 -9.70 -12.40 -4.69
N PHE A 290 -9.65 -11.20 -4.09
CA PHE A 290 -8.70 -10.17 -4.52
C PHE A 290 -7.26 -10.47 -4.09
N GLU A 291 -7.04 -11.03 -2.90
CA GLU A 291 -5.71 -11.49 -2.49
C GLU A 291 -5.15 -12.55 -3.45
N LEU A 292 -5.99 -13.50 -3.88
CA LEU A 292 -5.59 -14.48 -4.90
C LEU A 292 -5.20 -13.81 -6.23
N ILE A 293 -5.89 -12.74 -6.63
CA ILE A 293 -5.53 -11.96 -7.82
C ILE A 293 -4.18 -11.27 -7.62
N VAL A 294 -3.92 -10.69 -6.44
CA VAL A 294 -2.65 -10.03 -6.11
C VAL A 294 -1.50 -11.05 -6.13
N ILE A 295 -1.68 -12.20 -5.48
CA ILE A 295 -0.71 -13.31 -5.48
C ILE A 295 -0.46 -13.80 -6.92
N TYR A 296 -1.51 -13.94 -7.73
CA TYR A 296 -1.36 -14.35 -9.12
C TYR A 296 -0.60 -13.31 -9.97
N LYS A 297 -0.89 -12.01 -9.78
CA LYS A 297 -0.12 -10.92 -10.40
C LYS A 297 1.34 -10.96 -9.98
N PHE A 298 1.59 -11.19 -8.69
CA PHE A 298 2.94 -11.29 -8.15
C PHE A 298 3.70 -12.50 -8.71
N TRP A 299 3.05 -13.66 -8.84
CA TRP A 299 3.65 -14.84 -9.47
C TRP A 299 4.05 -14.58 -10.93
N LEU A 300 3.21 -13.88 -11.70
CA LEU A 300 3.56 -13.47 -13.06
C LEU A 300 4.77 -12.52 -13.07
N ALA A 301 4.81 -11.55 -12.16
CA ALA A 301 5.93 -10.64 -12.01
C ALA A 301 7.24 -11.37 -11.66
N ALA A 302 7.19 -12.36 -10.77
CA ALA A 302 8.34 -13.20 -10.44
C ALA A 302 8.86 -13.99 -11.66
N ARG A 303 7.98 -14.48 -12.54
CA ARG A 303 8.38 -15.15 -13.78
C ARG A 303 9.03 -14.18 -14.77
N ASP A 304 8.49 -12.97 -14.89
CA ASP A 304 9.08 -11.95 -15.77
C ASP A 304 10.40 -11.43 -15.22
N TYR A 305 10.54 -11.30 -13.90
CA TYR A 305 11.81 -11.04 -13.22
C TYR A 305 12.87 -12.06 -13.64
N SER A 306 12.63 -13.36 -13.46
CA SER A 306 13.61 -14.40 -13.83
C SER A 306 13.99 -14.36 -15.30
N ARG A 307 13.04 -14.08 -16.20
CA ARG A 307 13.29 -13.95 -17.64
C ARG A 307 14.16 -12.74 -17.97
N ASN A 308 13.85 -11.59 -17.39
CA ASN A 308 14.56 -10.35 -17.69
C ASN A 308 15.95 -10.34 -17.07
N LEU A 309 16.09 -10.83 -15.84
CA LEU A 309 17.39 -11.00 -15.20
C LEU A 309 18.27 -11.98 -15.97
N GLY A 310 17.71 -13.10 -16.45
CA GLY A 310 18.46 -14.06 -17.30
C GLY A 310 19.01 -13.40 -18.57
N LYS A 311 18.21 -12.58 -19.25
CA LYS A 311 18.66 -11.82 -20.44
C LYS A 311 19.77 -10.82 -20.12
N LEU A 312 19.66 -10.11 -18.99
CA LEU A 312 20.69 -9.16 -18.54
C LEU A 312 21.98 -9.89 -18.20
N ASN A 313 21.92 -11.00 -17.47
CA ASN A 313 23.10 -11.80 -17.13
C ASN A 313 23.80 -12.34 -18.40
N THR A 314 23.05 -12.84 -19.38
CA THR A 314 23.65 -13.26 -20.66
C THR A 314 24.35 -12.11 -21.39
N LYS A 315 23.78 -10.90 -21.38
CA LYS A 315 24.43 -9.70 -21.94
C LYS A 315 25.71 -9.35 -21.18
N ILE A 316 25.64 -9.33 -19.85
CA ILE A 316 26.78 -9.06 -18.97
C ILE A 316 27.93 -10.03 -19.27
N ASP A 317 27.66 -11.33 -19.33
CA ASP A 317 28.67 -12.36 -19.63
C ASP A 317 29.26 -12.20 -21.04
N THR A 318 28.43 -11.82 -22.02
CA THR A 318 28.87 -11.56 -23.39
C THR A 318 29.82 -10.36 -23.46
N TYR A 319 29.48 -9.23 -22.83
CA TYR A 319 30.38 -8.07 -22.85
C TYR A 319 31.63 -8.28 -21.99
N ARG A 320 31.51 -8.99 -20.86
CA ARG A 320 32.65 -9.33 -20.00
C ARG A 320 33.66 -10.23 -20.71
N THR A 321 33.21 -11.13 -21.59
CA THR A 321 34.09 -11.98 -22.41
C THR A 321 34.73 -11.24 -23.58
N GLN A 322 34.10 -10.16 -24.08
CA GLN A 322 34.65 -9.32 -25.15
C GLN A 322 35.70 -8.31 -24.65
N LEU A 323 35.62 -7.91 -23.39
CA LEU A 323 36.61 -7.03 -22.78
C LEU A 323 37.88 -7.81 -22.43
N PRO A 324 39.09 -7.29 -22.74
CA PRO A 324 40.33 -7.91 -22.26
C PRO A 324 40.28 -7.97 -20.73
N ALA A 325 40.75 -9.09 -20.15
CA ALA A 325 40.80 -9.25 -18.70
C ALA A 325 41.47 -8.02 -18.08
N ALA A 326 40.81 -7.41 -17.08
CA ALA A 326 41.36 -6.26 -16.38
C ALA A 326 42.82 -6.58 -15.99
N PRO A 327 43.80 -5.70 -16.29
CA PRO A 327 45.19 -5.98 -15.96
C PRO A 327 45.25 -6.26 -14.46
N ALA A 328 45.70 -7.48 -14.11
CA ALA A 328 45.96 -7.85 -12.73
C ALA A 328 46.81 -6.74 -12.11
N HIS A 329 46.39 -6.23 -10.95
CA HIS A 329 47.16 -5.25 -10.19
C HIS A 329 48.65 -5.64 -10.23
N PRO A 330 49.56 -4.77 -10.69
CA PRO A 330 50.96 -5.11 -10.72
C PRO A 330 51.40 -5.43 -9.29
N ALA A 331 51.90 -6.65 -9.10
CA ALA A 331 52.49 -7.09 -7.85
C ALA A 331 53.52 -6.06 -7.39
N THR A 332 53.37 -5.60 -6.16
CA THR A 332 54.33 -4.73 -5.47
C THR A 332 55.73 -5.32 -5.62
N PRO A 333 56.73 -4.61 -6.18
CA PRO A 333 58.08 -5.14 -6.28
C PRO A 333 58.64 -5.30 -4.86
N ALA A 334 59.12 -6.50 -4.56
CA ALA A 334 59.90 -6.77 -3.37
C ALA A 334 61.11 -5.84 -3.32
N ALA A 335 61.25 -5.08 -2.25
CA ALA A 335 62.43 -4.27 -1.98
C ALA A 335 63.63 -5.19 -1.76
N THR A 336 64.50 -5.30 -2.76
CA THR A 336 65.87 -5.78 -2.59
C THR A 336 66.68 -4.68 -1.91
N GLY A 337 66.90 -4.83 -0.60
CA GLY A 337 67.87 -4.04 0.15
C GLY A 337 69.22 -4.76 0.18
N SER A 338 70.17 -4.27 -0.60
CA SER A 338 71.61 -4.51 -0.42
C SER A 338 72.28 -3.15 -0.25
N GLY A 339 72.90 -2.92 0.90
CA GLY A 339 73.58 -1.69 1.28
C GLY A 339 73.63 -1.55 2.78
#